data_AF-A0A6A5Z7Q2-F1
#
_entry.id   AF-A0A6A5Z7Q2-F1
#
_cell.length_a   1.000
_cell.length_b   1.000
_cell.length_c   1.000
_cell.angle_alpha   90.00
_cell.angle_beta   90.00
_cell.angle_gamma   90.00
#
_symmetry.space_group_name_H-M   'P 1'
#
loop_
_entity.id
_entity.type
_entity.pdbx_description
1 polymer ?
#
loop_
_entity_poly.entity_id
_entity_poly.type
_entity_poly.pdbx_seq_one_letter_code
_entity_poly.pdbx_strand_id
1 'polypeptide(L)'
;MQRYARAVKPLDWVLELFIAMESIPMLERVSEDLGIRMCIAHCGAPKLPTLERRSSLFDPYDLAGFDSLIRMLQNGKTWVKLSAAYRFDEDPKMRGIEAVATELLKKGGYRIVFASDWPHTRFEGLDVQPFVERCLEWTEAAGLTERVFSSNARDLWDVT
;
A
#
# COMPACT_ATOMS: atom_id res chain seq x y z
N MET A 1 -11.65 -7.86 14.15
CA MET A 1 -12.19 -7.19 12.95
C MET A 1 -13.71 -7.22 12.82
N GLN A 2 -14.38 -8.37 12.97
CA GLN A 2 -15.85 -8.47 12.80
C GLN A 2 -16.67 -7.41 13.56
N ARG A 3 -16.30 -7.11 14.82
CA ARG A 3 -16.92 -6.04 15.60
C ARG A 3 -16.79 -4.66 14.95
N TYR A 4 -15.60 -4.30 14.48
CA TYR A 4 -15.35 -3.01 13.81
C TYR A 4 -16.04 -2.94 12.45
N ALA A 5 -16.00 -4.02 11.67
CA ALA A 5 -16.70 -4.11 10.39
C ALA A 5 -18.20 -3.87 10.56
N ARG A 6 -18.84 -4.49 11.56
CA ARG A 6 -20.27 -4.22 11.88
C ARG A 6 -20.55 -2.78 12.26
N ALA A 7 -19.60 -2.10 12.90
CA ALA A 7 -19.76 -0.71 13.31
C ALA A 7 -19.65 0.27 12.12
N VAL A 8 -18.72 0.01 11.18
CA VAL A 8 -18.46 0.92 10.05
C VAL A 8 -19.37 0.67 8.84
N LYS A 9 -19.85 -0.57 8.66
CA LYS A 9 -20.66 -0.97 7.50
C LYS A 9 -21.91 -0.12 7.26
N PRO A 10 -22.72 0.24 8.28
CA PRO A 10 -23.91 1.07 8.07
C PRO A 10 -23.60 2.52 7.64
N LEU A 11 -22.36 2.96 7.84
CA LEU A 11 -21.88 4.30 7.49
C LEU A 11 -21.17 4.33 6.13
N ASP A 12 -21.03 3.16 5.49
CA ASP A 12 -20.19 2.94 4.31
C ASP A 12 -18.74 3.44 4.48
N TRP A 13 -18.24 3.42 5.71
CA TRP A 13 -16.90 3.86 6.05
C TRP A 13 -15.84 2.82 5.70
N VAL A 14 -14.64 3.31 5.40
CA VAL A 14 -13.44 2.51 5.14
C VAL A 14 -12.83 2.03 6.44
N LEU A 15 -12.50 0.74 6.54
CA LEU A 15 -11.64 0.23 7.60
C LEU A 15 -10.18 0.24 7.17
N GLU A 16 -9.40 1.17 7.73
CA GLU A 16 -7.95 1.22 7.52
C GLU A 16 -7.20 0.30 8.48
N LEU A 17 -6.20 -0.41 7.97
CA LEU A 17 -5.35 -1.32 8.73
C LEU A 17 -3.87 -1.06 8.44
N PHE A 18 -3.11 -0.85 9.50
CA PHE A 18 -1.66 -1.01 9.49
C PHE A 18 -1.31 -2.37 10.11
N ILE A 19 -0.88 -3.31 9.28
CA ILE A 19 -0.51 -4.67 9.65
C ILE A 19 0.72 -5.10 8.86
N ALA A 20 1.51 -6.02 9.41
CA ALA A 20 2.65 -6.59 8.70
C ALA A 20 2.20 -7.41 7.49
N MET A 21 2.94 -7.35 6.37
CA MET A 21 2.61 -8.05 5.13
C MET A 21 2.37 -9.55 5.34
N GLU A 22 3.17 -10.16 6.20
CA GLU A 22 3.08 -11.58 6.57
C GLU A 22 1.74 -11.99 7.21
N SER A 23 0.99 -11.02 7.74
CA SER A 23 -0.34 -11.24 8.32
C SER A 23 -1.49 -11.11 7.32
N ILE A 24 -1.22 -10.60 6.11
CA ILE A 24 -2.24 -10.39 5.07
C ILE A 24 -2.96 -11.68 4.65
N PRO A 25 -2.32 -12.87 4.58
CA PRO A 25 -3.04 -14.12 4.28
C PRO A 25 -4.15 -14.43 5.29
N MET A 26 -3.99 -14.04 6.56
CA MET A 26 -5.06 -14.20 7.56
C MET A 26 -6.20 -13.20 7.33
N LEU A 27 -5.87 -11.99 6.87
CA LEU A 27 -6.83 -10.96 6.52
C LEU A 27 -7.67 -11.36 5.30
N GLU A 28 -7.02 -11.88 4.26
CA GLU A 28 -7.63 -12.36 3.02
C GLU A 28 -8.74 -13.38 3.31
N ARG A 29 -8.50 -14.33 4.22
CA ARG A 29 -9.48 -15.39 4.58
C ARG A 29 -10.80 -14.88 5.13
N VAL A 30 -10.84 -13.65 5.63
CA VAL A 30 -12.03 -13.09 6.28
C VAL A 30 -12.53 -11.83 5.60
N SER A 31 -11.77 -11.22 4.67
CA SER A 31 -12.07 -9.91 4.11
C SER A 31 -13.38 -9.88 3.30
N GLU A 32 -13.70 -10.97 2.60
CA GLU A 32 -14.94 -11.05 1.80
C GLU A 32 -16.18 -11.01 2.69
N ASP A 33 -16.16 -11.74 3.80
CA ASP A 33 -17.25 -11.82 4.77
C ASP A 33 -17.52 -10.50 5.49
N LEU A 34 -16.49 -9.63 5.63
CA LEU A 34 -16.67 -8.31 6.24
C LEU A 34 -17.60 -7.43 5.39
N GLY A 35 -17.50 -7.55 4.07
CA GLY A 35 -18.34 -6.83 3.12
C GLY A 35 -18.23 -5.30 3.22
N ILE A 36 -17.04 -4.78 3.56
CA ILE A 36 -16.73 -3.35 3.68
C ILE A 36 -15.55 -2.98 2.78
N ARG A 37 -15.36 -1.69 2.52
CA ARG A 37 -14.13 -1.16 1.92
C ARG A 37 -12.99 -1.20 2.94
N MET A 38 -11.82 -1.62 2.50
CA MET A 38 -10.62 -1.72 3.32
C MET A 38 -9.47 -0.92 2.70
N CYS A 39 -8.62 -0.35 3.55
CA CYS A 39 -7.39 0.31 3.10
C CYS A 39 -6.20 -0.23 3.90
N ILE A 40 -5.19 -0.78 3.22
CA ILE A 40 -3.97 -1.28 3.84
C ILE A 40 -2.91 -0.18 3.77
N ALA A 41 -2.35 0.18 4.92
CA ALA A 41 -1.34 1.22 5.00
C ALA A 41 0.02 0.79 4.44
N HIS A 42 0.79 1.78 3.98
CA HIS A 42 2.22 1.70 3.69
C HIS A 42 2.70 0.50 2.87
N CYS A 43 2.13 0.31 1.67
CA CYS A 43 2.47 -0.79 0.76
C CYS A 43 2.27 -2.19 1.37
N GLY A 44 1.47 -2.32 2.42
CA GLY A 44 1.31 -3.58 3.16
C GLY A 44 2.40 -3.85 4.20
N ALA A 45 3.22 -2.86 4.55
CA ALA A 45 4.32 -2.98 5.51
C ALA A 45 5.25 -4.17 5.22
N PRO A 46 5.91 -4.19 4.05
CA PRO A 46 6.76 -5.30 3.65
C PRO A 46 7.97 -5.44 4.57
N LYS A 47 8.38 -6.68 4.83
CA LYS A 47 9.67 -6.99 5.44
C LYS A 47 10.68 -7.24 4.32
N LEU A 48 11.39 -6.19 3.91
CA LEU A 48 12.34 -6.28 2.81
C LEU A 48 13.63 -7.02 3.22
N PRO A 49 14.29 -7.72 2.29
CA PRO A 49 15.65 -8.23 2.51
C PRO A 49 16.62 -7.09 2.83
N THR A 50 17.66 -7.38 3.62
CA THR A 50 18.74 -6.41 3.91
C THR A 50 19.44 -5.99 2.62
N LEU A 51 20.02 -4.78 2.60
CA LEU A 51 20.69 -4.24 1.41
C LEU A 51 21.77 -5.17 0.85
N GLU A 52 22.55 -5.81 1.73
CA GLU A 52 23.61 -6.76 1.35
C GLU A 52 23.06 -8.00 0.63
N ARG A 53 21.86 -8.44 1.01
CA ARG A 53 21.20 -9.63 0.45
C ARG A 53 20.28 -9.29 -0.72
N ARG A 54 20.04 -8.00 -0.95
CA ARG A 54 19.15 -7.53 -2.00
C ARG A 54 19.96 -7.36 -3.28
N SER A 55 19.77 -8.27 -4.23
CA SER A 55 20.12 -7.98 -5.62
C SER A 55 19.21 -6.86 -6.13
N SER A 56 19.61 -6.14 -7.18
CA SER A 56 18.76 -5.13 -7.82
C SER A 56 17.46 -5.69 -8.44
N LEU A 57 17.21 -7.00 -8.33
CA LEU A 57 16.14 -7.76 -8.99
C LEU A 57 15.45 -8.73 -8.02
N PHE A 58 15.21 -8.34 -6.76
CA PHE A 58 14.41 -9.20 -5.88
C PHE A 58 12.95 -9.24 -6.36
N ASP A 59 12.35 -10.42 -6.32
CA ASP A 59 10.95 -10.60 -6.71
C ASP A 59 10.04 -10.28 -5.50
N PRO A 60 9.11 -9.31 -5.59
CA PRO A 60 8.21 -8.99 -4.48
C PRO A 60 7.30 -10.18 -4.11
N TYR A 61 7.07 -11.15 -4.99
CA TYR A 61 6.31 -12.36 -4.67
C TYR A 61 7.05 -13.31 -3.70
N ASP A 62 8.35 -13.12 -3.49
CA ASP A 62 9.10 -13.83 -2.43
C ASP A 62 8.77 -13.29 -1.03
N LEU A 63 8.13 -12.13 -0.93
CA LEU A 63 7.70 -11.56 0.35
C LEU A 63 6.44 -12.28 0.86
N ALA A 64 6.53 -12.82 2.08
CA ALA A 64 5.40 -13.49 2.71
C ALA A 64 4.16 -12.58 2.78
N GLY A 65 3.09 -13.00 2.12
CA GLY A 65 1.80 -12.28 2.09
C GLY A 65 1.62 -11.29 0.94
N PHE A 66 2.64 -11.04 0.10
CA PHE A 66 2.50 -10.14 -1.04
C PHE A 66 1.48 -10.64 -2.07
N ASP A 67 1.53 -11.93 -2.41
CA ASP A 67 0.59 -12.54 -3.35
C ASP A 67 -0.87 -12.46 -2.84
N SER A 68 -1.10 -12.62 -1.53
CA SER A 68 -2.40 -12.37 -0.89
C SER A 68 -2.84 -10.92 -1.02
N LEU A 69 -1.92 -9.96 -0.86
CA LEU A 69 -2.22 -8.53 -1.03
C LEU A 69 -2.67 -8.22 -2.47
N ILE A 70 -2.00 -8.82 -3.46
CA ILE A 70 -2.37 -8.67 -4.88
C ILE A 70 -3.77 -9.23 -5.14
N ARG A 71 -4.10 -10.43 -4.64
CA ARG A 71 -5.46 -10.98 -4.76
C ARG A 71 -6.51 -10.10 -4.09
N MET A 72 -6.24 -9.62 -2.89
CA MET A 72 -7.16 -8.71 -2.18
C MET A 72 -7.42 -7.40 -2.96
N LEU A 73 -6.39 -6.83 -3.60
CA LEU A 73 -6.51 -5.67 -4.49
C LEU A 73 -7.38 -5.98 -5.72
N GLN A 74 -7.22 -7.15 -6.31
CA GLN A 74 -7.96 -7.59 -7.50
C GLN A 74 -9.42 -7.93 -7.20
N ASN A 75 -9.73 -8.48 -6.03
CA ASN A 75 -11.10 -8.79 -5.57
C ASN A 75 -11.93 -7.52 -5.34
N GLY A 76 -11.26 -6.38 -5.18
CA GLY A 76 -11.80 -5.08 -5.51
C GLY A 76 -12.50 -4.30 -4.40
N LYS A 77 -12.44 -4.80 -3.16
CA LYS A 77 -12.84 -4.07 -1.95
C LYS A 77 -11.65 -3.58 -1.11
N THR A 78 -10.44 -3.76 -1.60
CA THR A 78 -9.21 -3.42 -0.88
C THR A 78 -8.41 -2.38 -1.65
N TRP A 79 -7.98 -1.34 -0.97
CA TRP A 79 -7.03 -0.35 -1.43
C TRP A 79 -5.72 -0.47 -0.66
N VAL A 80 -4.64 0.04 -1.25
CA VAL A 80 -3.32 0.11 -0.60
C VAL A 80 -2.81 1.54 -0.67
N LYS A 81 -2.26 2.04 0.43
CA LYS A 81 -1.56 3.32 0.44
C LYS A 81 -0.13 3.14 -0.08
N LEU A 82 0.21 3.83 -1.16
CA LEU A 82 1.59 4.09 -1.57
C LEU A 82 2.13 5.21 -0.68
N SER A 83 2.72 4.83 0.45
CA SER A 83 3.15 5.77 1.49
C SER A 83 4.30 5.22 2.31
N ALA A 84 5.07 6.13 2.92
CA ALA A 84 6.05 5.85 3.97
C ALA A 84 7.12 4.80 3.63
N ALA A 85 7.65 4.79 2.39
CA ALA A 85 8.69 3.84 1.97
C ALA A 85 9.90 3.81 2.92
N TYR A 86 10.29 4.98 3.44
CA TYR A 86 11.39 5.18 4.39
C TYR A 86 11.25 4.39 5.70
N ARG A 87 10.06 3.87 6.02
CA ARG A 87 9.85 3.02 7.21
C ARG A 87 10.27 1.57 6.98
N PHE A 88 10.42 1.14 5.73
CA PHE A 88 10.66 -0.26 5.37
C PHE A 88 11.90 -0.46 4.51
N ASP A 89 12.36 0.60 3.84
CA ASP A 89 13.52 0.55 2.97
C ASP A 89 14.61 1.50 3.47
N GLU A 90 15.74 0.91 3.88
CA GLU A 90 16.95 1.65 4.24
C GLU A 90 17.75 2.07 3.00
N ASP A 91 17.39 1.62 1.79
CA ASP A 91 18.00 2.08 0.55
C ASP A 91 17.58 3.53 0.26
N PRO A 92 18.52 4.50 0.18
CA PRO A 92 18.18 5.87 -0.20
C PRO A 92 17.51 5.96 -1.59
N LYS A 93 17.73 4.99 -2.48
CA LYS A 93 17.10 4.89 -3.80
C LYS A 93 15.74 4.18 -3.79
N MET A 94 15.35 3.63 -2.63
CA MET A 94 14.09 2.91 -2.42
C MET A 94 13.87 1.74 -3.39
N ARG A 95 14.95 1.07 -3.83
CA ARG A 95 14.86 -0.02 -4.82
C ARG A 95 14.08 -1.24 -4.31
N GLY A 96 14.02 -1.42 -3.00
CA GLY A 96 13.22 -2.46 -2.37
C GLY A 96 11.73 -2.18 -2.50
N ILE A 97 11.32 -0.99 -2.07
CA ILE A 97 9.93 -0.57 -2.19
C ILE A 97 9.52 -0.37 -3.65
N GLU A 98 10.43 0.07 -4.53
CA GLU A 98 10.15 0.20 -5.96
C GLU A 98 9.58 -1.09 -6.55
N ALA A 99 10.22 -2.25 -6.32
CA ALA A 99 9.73 -3.52 -6.86
C ALA A 99 8.31 -3.85 -6.36
N VAL A 100 8.03 -3.60 -5.08
CA VAL A 100 6.70 -3.77 -4.48
C VAL A 100 5.69 -2.79 -5.12
N ALA A 101 6.04 -1.51 -5.18
CA ALA A 101 5.19 -0.44 -5.69
C ALA A 101 4.86 -0.62 -7.17
N THR A 102 5.85 -0.95 -8.00
CA THR A 102 5.66 -1.19 -9.44
C THR A 102 4.69 -2.35 -9.68
N GLU A 103 4.80 -3.45 -8.93
CA GLU A 103 3.90 -4.58 -9.10
C GLU A 103 2.48 -4.30 -8.54
N LEU A 104 2.37 -3.56 -7.43
CA LEU A 104 1.08 -3.06 -6.92
C LEU A 104 0.38 -2.17 -7.95
N LEU A 105 1.10 -1.22 -8.57
CA LEU A 105 0.58 -0.33 -9.60
C LEU A 105 0.13 -1.13 -10.83
N LYS A 106 0.94 -2.09 -11.28
CA LYS A 106 0.64 -2.95 -12.43
C LYS A 106 -0.59 -3.82 -12.22
N LYS A 107 -0.80 -4.38 -11.02
CA LYS A 107 -1.87 -5.34 -10.74
C LYS A 107 -3.13 -4.73 -10.16
N GLY A 108 -3.01 -3.58 -9.50
CA GLY A 108 -4.07 -2.97 -8.70
C GLY A 108 -4.15 -1.45 -8.83
N GLY A 109 -3.63 -0.86 -9.91
CA GLY A 109 -3.46 0.58 -10.09
C GLY A 109 -4.66 1.47 -9.77
N TYR A 110 -5.89 1.01 -9.99
CA TYR A 110 -7.14 1.74 -9.64
C TYR A 110 -7.48 1.72 -8.15
N ARG A 111 -6.68 1.05 -7.32
CA ARG A 111 -6.88 0.90 -5.87
C ARG A 111 -5.62 1.23 -5.08
N ILE A 112 -4.67 1.92 -5.70
CA ILE A 112 -3.50 2.47 -5.02
C ILE A 112 -3.76 3.95 -4.76
N VAL A 113 -3.60 4.41 -3.53
CA VAL A 113 -3.74 5.83 -3.16
C VAL A 113 -2.43 6.35 -2.60
N PHE A 114 -2.05 7.57 -2.96
CA PHE A 114 -0.89 8.22 -2.35
C PHE A 114 -1.21 8.73 -0.94
N ALA A 115 -0.23 8.67 -0.04
CA ALA A 115 -0.22 9.45 1.20
C ALA A 115 1.22 9.82 1.60
N SER A 116 1.42 11.02 2.13
CA SER A 116 2.75 11.47 2.55
C SER A 116 3.24 10.81 3.85
N ASP A 117 2.31 10.38 4.71
CA ASP A 117 2.59 9.93 6.08
C ASP A 117 3.15 11.06 7.00
N TRP A 118 2.86 12.32 6.67
CA TRP A 118 3.16 13.46 7.55
C TRP A 118 2.41 13.29 8.90
N PRO A 119 3.02 13.62 10.07
CA PRO A 119 4.30 14.31 10.27
C PRO A 119 5.53 13.40 10.37
N HIS A 120 5.52 12.23 9.73
CA HIS A 120 6.66 11.30 9.68
C HIS A 120 7.14 10.91 11.08
N THR A 121 6.20 10.59 11.97
CA THR A 121 6.49 10.32 13.39
C THR A 121 7.62 9.28 13.56
N ARG A 122 8.57 9.57 14.46
CA ARG A 122 9.83 8.84 14.69
C ARG A 122 10.89 8.97 13.59
N PHE A 123 10.67 9.85 12.63
CA PHE A 123 11.59 10.24 11.57
C PHE A 123 11.65 11.76 11.50
N GLU A 124 11.83 12.40 12.66
CA GLU A 124 11.89 13.85 12.77
C GLU A 124 13.03 14.43 11.90
N GLY A 125 12.71 15.47 11.12
CA GLY A 125 13.67 16.10 10.20
C GLY A 125 13.89 15.33 8.90
N LEU A 126 13.13 14.27 8.63
CA LEU A 126 13.14 13.58 7.33
C LEU A 126 12.78 14.55 6.20
N ASP A 127 13.62 14.59 5.18
CA ASP A 127 13.25 15.15 3.88
C ASP A 127 12.39 14.13 3.12
N VAL A 128 11.09 14.42 3.00
CA VAL A 128 10.14 13.55 2.29
C VAL A 128 10.19 13.75 0.77
N GLN A 129 10.81 14.83 0.27
CA GLN A 129 10.82 15.15 -1.16
C GLN A 129 11.30 13.99 -2.03
N PRO A 130 12.42 13.29 -1.73
CA PRO A 130 12.87 12.15 -2.53
C PRO A 130 11.83 11.02 -2.60
N PHE A 131 11.09 10.78 -1.51
CA PHE A 131 10.03 9.76 -1.53
C PHE A 131 8.88 10.15 -2.46
N VAL A 132 8.46 11.42 -2.42
CA VAL A 132 7.37 11.91 -3.27
C VAL A 132 7.78 11.89 -4.74
N GLU A 133 9.01 12.30 -5.06
CA GLU A 133 9.56 12.24 -6.43
C GLU A 133 9.56 10.81 -6.97
N ARG A 134 10.00 9.83 -6.18
CA ARG A 134 9.97 8.41 -6.57
C ARG A 134 8.54 7.89 -6.79
N CYS A 135 7.58 8.32 -5.97
CA CYS A 135 6.18 7.97 -6.19
C CYS A 135 5.63 8.55 -7.51
N LEU A 136 6.02 9.78 -7.86
CA LEU A 136 5.67 10.39 -9.15
C LEU A 136 6.28 9.59 -10.31
N GLU A 137 7.58 9.28 -10.25
CA GLU A 137 8.27 8.49 -11.27
C GLU A 137 7.61 7.12 -11.50
N TRP A 138 7.32 6.37 -10.43
CA TRP A 138 6.69 5.05 -10.54
C TRP A 138 5.30 5.12 -11.13
N THR A 139 4.51 6.13 -10.73
CA THR A 139 3.14 6.30 -11.22
C THR A 139 3.10 6.84 -12.64
N GLU A 140 4.05 7.67 -13.04
CA GLU A 140 4.19 8.16 -14.42
C GLU A 140 4.55 7.01 -15.35
N ALA A 141 5.54 6.19 -14.98
CA ALA A 141 5.92 4.99 -15.72
C ALA A 141 4.75 4.01 -15.89
N ALA A 142 3.84 3.95 -14.92
CA ALA A 142 2.64 3.11 -14.98
C ALA A 142 1.43 3.79 -15.67
N GLY A 143 1.50 5.08 -16.03
CA GLY A 143 0.37 5.83 -16.57
C GLY A 143 -0.77 6.06 -15.56
N LEU A 144 -0.45 6.11 -14.27
CA LEU A 144 -1.40 6.11 -13.16
C LEU A 144 -1.29 7.32 -12.22
N THR A 145 -0.47 8.33 -12.53
CA THR A 145 -0.23 9.49 -11.64
C THR A 145 -1.53 10.17 -11.18
N GLU A 146 -2.42 10.55 -12.11
CA GLU A 146 -3.70 11.18 -11.75
C GLU A 146 -4.56 10.27 -10.86
N ARG A 147 -4.61 8.98 -11.18
CA ARG A 147 -5.39 7.99 -10.41
C ARG A 147 -4.88 7.89 -8.98
N VAL A 148 -3.57 7.69 -8.80
CA VAL A 148 -2.96 7.44 -7.50
C VAL A 148 -2.96 8.68 -6.62
N PHE A 149 -2.74 9.86 -7.19
CA PHE A 149 -2.71 11.12 -6.46
C PHE A 149 -4.08 11.81 -6.33
N SER A 150 -5.12 11.33 -7.03
CA SER A 150 -6.43 12.00 -7.03
C SER A 150 -7.61 11.04 -7.14
N SER A 151 -7.89 10.46 -8.30
CA SER A 151 -9.18 9.78 -8.52
C SER A 151 -9.43 8.56 -7.64
N ASN A 152 -8.40 7.74 -7.36
CA ASN A 152 -8.57 6.57 -6.48
C ASN A 152 -8.91 6.96 -5.04
N ALA A 153 -8.46 8.14 -4.58
CA ALA A 153 -8.82 8.69 -3.28
C ALA A 153 -10.31 9.05 -3.24
N ARG A 154 -10.83 9.67 -4.30
CA ARG A 154 -12.26 9.97 -4.44
C ARG A 154 -13.09 8.69 -4.39
N ASP A 155 -12.68 7.67 -5.13
CA ASP A 155 -13.34 6.35 -5.14
C ASP A 155 -13.32 5.67 -3.75
N LEU A 156 -12.18 5.75 -3.04
CA LEU A 156 -12.01 5.13 -1.73
C LEU A 156 -12.86 5.80 -0.64
N TRP A 157 -12.81 7.13 -0.56
CA TRP A 157 -13.44 7.89 0.52
C TRP A 157 -14.82 8.45 0.17
N ASP A 158 -15.32 8.16 -1.04
CA ASP A 158 -16.62 8.64 -1.55
C ASP A 158 -16.74 10.17 -1.46
N VAL A 159 -15.68 10.86 -1.86
CA VAL A 159 -15.65 12.33 -1.92
C VAL A 159 -15.80 12.78 -3.36
N THR A 160 -16.99 13.30 -3.69
CA THR A 160 -17.32 13.91 -5.00
C THR A 160 -16.68 15.27 -5.18
#